data_AF-A0A914HT96-F1
#
_entry.id   AF-A0A914HT96-F1
#
_cell.length_a   1.000
_cell.length_b   1.000
_cell.length_c   1.000
_cell.angle_alpha   90.00
_cell.angle_beta   90.00
_cell.angle_gamma   90.00
#
_symmetry.space_group_name_H-M   'P 1'
#
loop_
_entity.id
_entity.type
_entity.pdbx_description
1 polymer ?
#
loop_
_entity_poly.entity_id
_entity_poly.type
_entity_poly.pdbx_seq_one_letter_code
_entity_poly.pdbx_strand_id
1 'polypeptide(L)'
;MDRSVKFPQIGSFEESYKRKKARSSSSLTLCHFCRCAICLSSAIVGPNSFSAHRKGQKLLGFPIQFIFSVACIVCTLVDIVQILLGIVAYFYPIWFRRTPFYRQILQKTERHSFHLYYNIFLLVWTFLFFSHILFTGVSILSVQLRRPFLFVPQLVILLLIILSFLGILSVSTTISVVSDDTMLAPCILSILFLFFYGLFLAITVACFQYLWTEYAEIQRILAKSKTVHFKEKTRKK
;
A
#
# COMPACT_ATOMS: atom_id res chain seq x y z
N MET A 1 -23.67 -54.80 -44.48
CA MET A 1 -22.31 -54.23 -44.58
C MET A 1 -22.05 -53.44 -43.32
N ASP A 2 -21.38 -54.08 -42.37
CA ASP A 2 -20.99 -53.52 -41.08
C ASP A 2 -19.95 -52.40 -41.23
N ARG A 3 -20.16 -51.29 -40.52
CA ARG A 3 -19.10 -50.34 -40.20
C ARG A 3 -19.12 -50.07 -38.69
N SER A 4 -18.28 -50.81 -37.98
CA SER A 4 -17.91 -50.53 -36.59
C SER A 4 -17.06 -49.26 -36.53
N VAL A 5 -17.59 -48.19 -35.92
CA VAL A 5 -16.85 -46.95 -35.65
C VAL A 5 -16.07 -47.10 -34.34
N LYS A 6 -14.74 -47.08 -34.42
CA LYS A 6 -13.85 -46.99 -33.25
C LYS A 6 -13.82 -45.54 -32.73
N PHE A 7 -14.14 -45.34 -31.46
CA PHE A 7 -13.96 -44.07 -30.76
C PHE A 7 -12.52 -43.95 -30.23
N PRO A 8 -11.86 -42.78 -30.38
CA PRO A 8 -10.55 -42.51 -29.79
C PRO A 8 -10.65 -42.26 -28.28
N GLN A 9 -9.63 -42.70 -27.56
CA GLN A 9 -9.55 -42.63 -26.10
C GLN A 9 -9.43 -41.20 -25.55
N ILE A 10 -10.31 -40.90 -24.60
CA ILE A 10 -10.41 -39.67 -23.80
C ILE A 10 -9.34 -39.73 -22.69
N GLY A 11 -8.07 -39.68 -23.07
CA GLY A 11 -6.95 -39.79 -22.11
C GLY A 11 -6.00 -38.61 -22.08
N SER A 12 -5.86 -37.84 -23.17
CA SER A 12 -4.76 -36.88 -23.30
C SER A 12 -5.16 -35.40 -23.29
N PHE A 13 -6.45 -35.07 -23.13
CA PHE A 13 -6.92 -33.67 -23.17
C PHE A 13 -6.95 -33.00 -21.78
N GLU A 14 -7.04 -33.79 -20.71
CA GLU A 14 -7.22 -33.25 -19.35
C GLU A 14 -5.91 -32.70 -18.74
N GLU A 15 -4.75 -33.25 -19.11
CA GLU A 15 -3.45 -32.72 -18.66
C GLU A 15 -3.07 -31.39 -19.34
N SER A 16 -3.49 -31.19 -20.60
CA SER A 16 -3.17 -29.95 -21.33
C SER A 16 -4.03 -28.76 -20.89
N TYR A 17 -5.21 -29.02 -20.29
CA TYR A 17 -6.08 -27.96 -19.75
C TYR A 17 -5.62 -27.46 -18.37
N LYS A 18 -5.12 -28.36 -17.50
CA LYS A 18 -4.61 -27.98 -16.17
C LYS A 18 -3.31 -27.14 -16.24
N ARG A 19 -2.42 -27.36 -17.21
CA ARG A 19 -1.21 -26.54 -17.37
C ARG A 19 -1.45 -25.11 -17.89
N LYS A 20 -2.49 -24.87 -18.70
CA LYS A 20 -2.81 -23.51 -19.17
C LYS A 20 -3.53 -22.66 -18.12
N LYS A 21 -4.32 -23.27 -17.22
CA LYS A 21 -5.04 -22.55 -16.16
C LYS A 21 -4.12 -22.05 -15.03
N ALA A 22 -3.00 -22.72 -14.77
CA ALA A 22 -2.02 -22.29 -13.76
C ALA A 22 -1.10 -21.13 -14.21
N ARG A 23 -0.88 -20.94 -15.52
CA ARG A 23 -0.06 -19.83 -16.04
C ARG A 23 -0.84 -18.53 -16.31
N SER A 24 -2.18 -18.59 -16.35
CA SER A 24 -3.03 -17.44 -16.64
C SER A 24 -3.58 -16.73 -15.38
N SER A 25 -3.29 -17.21 -14.18
CA SER A 25 -3.86 -16.65 -12.93
C SER A 25 -3.00 -15.59 -12.25
N SER A 26 -1.72 -15.44 -12.63
CA SER A 26 -0.79 -14.48 -12.01
C SER A 26 -0.49 -13.24 -12.86
N SER A 27 -0.79 -13.28 -14.17
CA SER A 27 -0.68 -12.11 -15.05
C SER A 27 -2.00 -11.33 -15.19
N LEU A 28 -3.14 -11.99 -14.94
CA LEU A 28 -4.46 -11.37 -15.07
C LEU A 28 -4.80 -10.40 -13.92
N THR A 29 -4.30 -10.66 -12.71
CA THR A 29 -4.55 -9.81 -11.52
C THR A 29 -3.81 -8.47 -11.60
N LEU A 30 -2.59 -8.44 -12.14
CA LEU A 30 -1.83 -7.19 -12.33
C LEU A 30 -2.41 -6.33 -13.46
N CYS A 31 -2.88 -6.97 -14.55
CA CYS A 31 -3.49 -6.26 -15.68
C CYS A 31 -4.90 -5.74 -15.34
N HIS A 32 -5.68 -6.46 -14.51
CA HIS A 32 -6.95 -5.96 -13.98
C HIS A 32 -6.77 -4.80 -12.99
N PHE A 33 -5.72 -4.80 -12.15
CA PHE A 33 -5.43 -3.67 -11.27
C PHE A 33 -5.02 -2.41 -12.06
N CYS A 34 -4.19 -2.54 -13.09
CA CYS A 34 -3.79 -1.41 -13.93
C CYS A 34 -4.95 -0.87 -14.78
N ARG A 35 -5.80 -1.75 -15.35
CA ARG A 35 -7.02 -1.32 -16.06
C ARG A 35 -8.06 -0.71 -15.11
N CYS A 36 -8.19 -1.21 -13.87
CA CYS A 36 -9.03 -0.59 -12.86
C CYS A 36 -8.53 0.81 -12.47
N ALA A 37 -7.22 1.02 -12.28
CA ALA A 37 -6.67 2.33 -11.93
C ALA A 37 -6.83 3.38 -13.06
N ILE A 38 -6.66 2.95 -14.32
CA ILE A 38 -6.87 3.83 -15.50
C ILE A 38 -8.36 4.09 -15.73
N CYS A 39 -9.25 3.11 -15.55
CA CYS A 39 -10.70 3.32 -15.62
C CYS A 39 -11.25 4.12 -14.42
N LEU A 40 -10.62 4.04 -13.23
CA LEU A 40 -10.94 4.88 -12.07
C LEU A 40 -10.65 6.35 -12.36
N SER A 41 -9.57 6.62 -13.10
CA SER A 41 -9.18 7.98 -13.50
C SER A 41 -10.26 8.62 -14.39
N SER A 42 -10.92 7.83 -15.25
CA SER A 42 -12.06 8.27 -16.06
C SER A 42 -13.40 8.33 -15.30
N ALA A 43 -13.56 7.56 -14.21
CA ALA A 43 -14.77 7.58 -13.37
C ALA A 43 -14.78 8.70 -12.32
N ILE A 44 -13.65 9.38 -12.07
CA ILE A 44 -13.56 10.59 -11.25
C ILE A 44 -14.35 11.76 -11.88
N VAL A 45 -14.67 11.69 -13.18
CA VAL A 45 -15.58 12.62 -13.86
C VAL A 45 -17.02 12.10 -13.76
N GLY A 46 -17.54 11.96 -12.54
CA GLY A 46 -18.97 11.73 -12.34
C GLY A 46 -19.75 13.01 -12.64
N PRO A 47 -20.71 13.02 -13.60
CA PRO A 47 -21.52 14.20 -13.84
C PRO A 47 -22.60 14.29 -12.76
N ASN A 48 -22.69 15.46 -12.13
CA ASN A 48 -23.85 15.98 -11.41
C ASN A 48 -24.31 15.23 -10.15
N SER A 49 -24.00 15.79 -8.97
CA SER A 49 -24.99 15.84 -7.89
C SER A 49 -24.81 17.07 -6.99
N PHE A 50 -25.81 17.95 -7.08
CA PHE A 50 -26.30 18.93 -6.10
C PHE A 50 -25.43 20.16 -5.71
N SER A 51 -25.69 21.25 -6.44
CA SER A 51 -25.81 22.66 -6.01
C SER A 51 -26.34 22.82 -4.57
N ALA A 52 -26.05 23.86 -3.77
CA ALA A 52 -25.40 25.15 -3.98
C ALA A 52 -25.05 25.73 -2.59
N HIS A 53 -23.80 25.60 -2.11
CA HIS A 53 -23.32 26.42 -0.98
C HIS A 53 -21.78 26.57 -0.83
N ARG A 54 -20.97 26.02 -1.74
CA ARG A 54 -19.50 26.11 -1.66
C ARG A 54 -18.93 26.74 -2.92
N LYS A 55 -18.75 28.06 -2.95
CA LYS A 55 -17.88 28.70 -3.94
C LYS A 55 -16.43 28.88 -3.43
N GLY A 56 -16.19 28.82 -2.12
CA GLY A 56 -14.84 28.92 -1.53
C GLY A 56 -14.10 27.58 -1.34
N GLN A 57 -14.79 26.50 -0.97
CA GLN A 57 -14.15 25.20 -0.66
C GLN A 57 -14.07 24.21 -1.83
N LYS A 58 -14.75 24.47 -2.95
CA LYS A 58 -14.70 23.57 -4.14
C LYS A 58 -13.38 23.65 -4.90
N LEU A 59 -12.61 24.74 -4.75
CA LEU A 59 -11.34 24.89 -5.47
C LEU A 59 -10.19 24.07 -4.86
N LEU A 60 -10.23 23.76 -3.55
CA LEU A 60 -9.14 23.02 -2.87
C LEU A 60 -9.36 21.50 -2.75
N GLY A 61 -10.59 20.98 -2.85
CA GLY A 61 -10.85 19.54 -2.68
C GLY A 61 -10.35 18.69 -3.85
N PHE A 62 -10.51 19.17 -5.08
CA PHE A 62 -10.07 18.50 -6.30
C PHE A 62 -8.54 18.29 -6.37
N PRO A 63 -7.69 19.31 -6.11
CA PRO A 63 -6.25 19.11 -6.16
C PRO A 63 -5.75 18.14 -5.09
N ILE A 64 -6.33 18.12 -3.88
CA ILE A 64 -5.89 17.22 -2.80
C ILE A 64 -6.15 15.75 -3.16
N GLN A 65 -7.34 15.44 -3.69
CA GLN A 65 -7.67 14.07 -4.10
C GLN A 65 -6.82 13.60 -5.29
N PHE A 66 -6.57 14.48 -6.26
CA PHE A 66 -5.70 14.18 -7.39
C PHE A 66 -4.25 13.92 -6.94
N ILE A 67 -3.69 14.81 -6.11
CA ILE A 67 -2.34 14.65 -5.55
C ILE A 67 -2.23 13.35 -4.76
N PHE A 68 -3.23 13.04 -3.92
CA PHE A 68 -3.26 11.79 -3.16
C PHE A 68 -3.27 10.57 -4.09
N SER A 69 -4.10 10.57 -5.13
CA SER A 69 -4.17 9.46 -6.09
C SER A 69 -2.85 9.23 -6.83
N VAL A 70 -2.21 10.31 -7.29
CA VAL A 70 -0.89 10.21 -7.94
C VAL A 70 0.15 9.70 -6.94
N ALA A 71 0.14 10.22 -5.72
CA ALA A 71 1.05 9.79 -4.66
C ALA A 71 0.87 8.30 -4.32
N CYS A 72 -0.37 7.78 -4.29
CA CYS A 72 -0.65 6.35 -4.08
C CYS A 72 -0.04 5.48 -5.19
N ILE A 73 -0.12 5.90 -6.46
CA ILE A 73 0.48 5.15 -7.57
C ILE A 73 1.99 5.09 -7.42
N VAL A 74 2.64 6.25 -7.20
CA VAL A 74 4.09 6.33 -7.03
C VAL A 74 4.53 5.52 -5.80
N CYS A 75 3.81 5.62 -4.70
CA CYS A 75 4.12 4.87 -3.48
C CYS A 75 3.99 3.36 -3.69
N THR A 76 2.93 2.91 -4.37
CA THR A 76 2.76 1.49 -4.73
C THR A 76 3.92 0.96 -5.58
N LEU A 77 4.40 1.75 -6.55
CA LEU A 77 5.55 1.36 -7.37
C LEU A 77 6.83 1.25 -6.53
N VAL A 78 7.05 2.19 -5.61
CA VAL A 78 8.19 2.15 -4.68
C VAL A 78 8.09 0.93 -3.76
N ASP A 79 6.93 0.62 -3.21
CA ASP A 79 6.72 -0.56 -2.35
C ASP A 79 6.97 -1.88 -3.10
N ILE A 80 6.57 -1.96 -4.38
CA ILE A 80 6.88 -3.13 -5.23
C ILE A 80 8.40 -3.29 -5.35
N VAL A 81 9.15 -2.21 -5.57
CA VAL A 81 10.61 -2.25 -5.59
C VAL A 81 11.16 -2.73 -4.25
N GLN A 82 10.62 -2.27 -3.11
CA GLN A 82 11.06 -2.71 -1.79
C GLN A 82 10.79 -4.19 -1.52
N ILE A 83 9.65 -4.71 -1.99
CA ILE A 83 9.32 -6.13 -1.91
C ILE A 83 10.31 -6.94 -2.75
N LEU A 84 10.59 -6.50 -3.98
CA LEU A 84 11.57 -7.17 -4.85
C LEU A 84 12.96 -7.17 -4.22
N LEU A 85 13.38 -6.05 -3.62
CA LEU A 85 14.63 -5.97 -2.88
C LEU A 85 14.66 -6.94 -1.69
N GLY A 86 13.56 -7.06 -0.93
CA GLY A 86 13.42 -8.04 0.15
C GLY A 86 13.54 -9.49 -0.33
N ILE A 87 12.90 -9.83 -1.45
CA ILE A 87 12.96 -11.17 -2.06
C ILE A 87 14.37 -11.47 -2.57
N VAL A 88 15.02 -10.53 -3.27
CA VAL A 88 16.39 -10.70 -3.76
C VAL A 88 17.36 -10.87 -2.58
N ALA A 89 17.19 -10.08 -1.52
CA ALA A 89 17.97 -10.21 -0.29
C ALA A 89 17.82 -11.60 0.36
N TYR A 90 16.60 -12.16 0.33
CA TYR A 90 16.32 -13.48 0.87
C TYR A 90 17.03 -14.60 0.08
N PHE A 91 16.98 -14.57 -1.25
CA PHE A 91 17.61 -15.60 -2.09
C PHE A 91 19.12 -15.46 -2.22
N TYR A 92 19.65 -14.24 -2.13
CA TYR A 92 21.07 -13.95 -2.31
C TYR A 92 21.69 -13.31 -1.05
N PRO A 93 21.73 -14.04 0.09
CA PRO A 93 22.30 -13.52 1.34
C PRO A 93 23.83 -13.27 1.24
N ILE A 94 24.46 -13.80 0.19
CA ILE A 94 25.88 -13.56 -0.15
C ILE A 94 26.19 -12.07 -0.38
N TRP A 95 25.22 -11.29 -0.86
CA TRP A 95 25.38 -9.84 -1.03
C TRP A 95 25.55 -9.16 0.34
N PHE A 96 24.82 -9.62 1.35
CA PHE A 96 24.93 -9.11 2.71
C PHE A 96 26.18 -9.60 3.44
N ARG A 97 26.68 -10.81 3.14
CA ARG A 97 27.95 -11.31 3.72
C ARG A 97 29.15 -10.40 3.47
N ARG A 98 29.14 -9.64 2.37
CA ARG A 98 30.21 -8.69 2.02
C ARG A 98 30.12 -7.36 2.75
N THR A 99 28.99 -7.08 3.41
CA THR A 99 28.81 -5.83 4.15
C THR A 99 29.57 -5.84 5.48
N PRO A 100 30.16 -4.71 5.90
CA PRO A 100 30.83 -4.59 7.20
C PRO A 100 29.87 -4.90 8.37
N PHE A 101 28.56 -4.69 8.18
CA PHE A 101 27.51 -5.10 9.11
C PHE A 101 27.54 -6.58 9.47
N TYR A 102 27.63 -7.46 8.46
CA TYR A 102 27.68 -8.91 8.68
C TYR A 102 28.93 -9.31 9.47
N ARG A 103 30.08 -8.69 9.19
CA ARG A 103 31.35 -8.99 9.87
C ARG A 103 31.30 -8.61 11.34
N GLN A 104 30.79 -7.43 11.68
CA GLN A 104 30.72 -6.98 13.07
C GLN A 104 29.73 -7.77 13.92
N ILE A 105 28.57 -8.15 13.37
CA ILE A 105 27.60 -8.93 14.13
C ILE A 105 28.06 -10.38 14.30
N LEU A 106 28.66 -11.01 13.29
CA LEU A 106 29.19 -12.38 13.45
C LEU A 106 30.32 -12.49 14.47
N GLN A 107 31.09 -11.43 14.70
CA GLN A 107 32.11 -11.42 15.75
C GLN A 107 31.51 -11.46 17.16
N LYS A 108 30.28 -10.96 17.34
CA LYS A 108 29.58 -10.88 18.64
C LYS A 108 28.48 -11.91 18.83
N THR A 109 27.96 -12.50 17.76
CA THR A 109 26.78 -13.37 17.79
C THR A 109 27.05 -14.68 17.08
N GLU A 110 26.57 -15.78 17.65
CA GLU A 110 26.63 -17.09 17.01
C GLU A 110 25.99 -17.05 15.61
N ARG A 111 26.66 -17.67 14.64
CA ARG A 111 26.26 -17.65 13.22
C ARG A 111 24.81 -18.11 12.99
N HIS A 112 24.34 -19.05 13.80
CA HIS A 112 22.99 -19.60 13.72
C HIS A 112 21.93 -18.56 14.13
N SER A 113 22.13 -17.90 15.26
CA SER A 113 21.23 -16.86 15.77
C SER A 113 21.14 -15.67 14.82
N PHE A 114 22.27 -15.25 14.22
CA PHE A 114 22.28 -14.19 13.21
C PHE A 114 21.41 -14.51 11.99
N HIS A 115 21.55 -15.72 11.43
CA HIS A 115 20.77 -16.14 10.26
C HIS A 115 19.26 -16.16 10.55
N LEU A 116 18.88 -16.55 11.76
CA LEU A 116 17.48 -16.55 12.20
C LEU A 116 16.93 -15.12 12.28
N TYR A 117 17.62 -14.20 12.95
CA TYR A 117 17.19 -12.80 13.04
C TYR A 117 17.11 -12.11 11.67
N TYR A 118 18.07 -12.39 10.79
CA TYR A 118 18.08 -11.87 9.43
C TYR A 118 16.86 -12.33 8.62
N ASN A 119 16.52 -13.63 8.69
CA ASN A 119 15.36 -14.17 7.98
C ASN A 119 14.05 -13.62 8.52
N ILE A 120 13.91 -13.49 9.85
CA ILE A 120 12.73 -12.86 10.47
C ILE A 120 12.61 -11.41 10.02
N PHE A 121 13.71 -10.66 10.02
CA PHE A 121 13.72 -9.27 9.57
C PHE A 121 13.25 -9.14 8.12
N LEU A 122 13.74 -9.97 7.20
CA LEU A 122 13.30 -9.95 5.79
C LEU A 122 11.83 -10.34 5.60
N LEU A 123 11.33 -11.29 6.40
CA LEU A 123 9.93 -11.69 6.36
C LEU A 123 9.03 -10.56 6.85
N VAL A 124 9.38 -9.94 7.98
CA VAL A 124 8.66 -8.79 8.54
C VAL A 124 8.71 -7.60 7.57
N TRP A 125 9.87 -7.33 6.97
CA TRP A 125 10.05 -6.30 5.94
C TRP A 125 9.08 -6.51 4.77
N THR A 126 9.10 -7.70 4.17
CA THR A 126 8.25 -8.03 3.02
C THR A 126 6.77 -7.94 3.38
N PHE A 127 6.38 -8.45 4.56
CA PHE A 127 5.00 -8.40 5.04
C PHE A 127 4.52 -6.97 5.29
N LEU A 128 5.39 -6.09 5.80
CA LEU A 128 5.08 -4.70 6.07
C LEU A 128 4.75 -3.93 4.79
N PHE A 129 5.59 -4.02 3.76
CA PHE A 129 5.34 -3.37 2.46
C PHE A 129 4.15 -3.97 1.72
N PHE A 130 3.96 -5.29 1.81
CA PHE A 130 2.77 -5.93 1.25
C PHE A 130 1.48 -5.40 1.91
N SER A 131 1.47 -5.31 3.24
CA SER A 131 0.34 -4.74 3.99
C SER A 131 0.11 -3.29 3.60
N HIS A 132 1.15 -2.49 3.44
CA HIS A 132 1.04 -1.10 3.01
C HIS A 132 0.37 -0.96 1.62
N ILE A 133 0.70 -1.82 0.65
CA ILE A 133 0.01 -1.84 -0.66
C ILE A 133 -1.48 -2.16 -0.48
N LEU A 134 -1.83 -3.16 0.33
CA LEU A 134 -3.23 -3.52 0.58
C LEU A 134 -4.03 -2.36 1.19
N PHE A 135 -3.49 -1.72 2.23
CA PHE A 135 -4.17 -0.61 2.89
C PHE A 135 -4.14 0.69 2.09
N THR A 136 -3.19 0.84 1.16
CA THR A 136 -3.23 1.91 0.15
C THR A 136 -4.47 1.75 -0.74
N GLY A 137 -4.78 0.53 -1.18
CA GLY A 137 -6.02 0.22 -1.92
C GLY A 137 -7.28 0.52 -1.10
N VAL A 138 -7.29 0.17 0.19
CA VAL A 138 -8.39 0.51 1.12
C VAL A 138 -8.53 2.03 1.27
N SER A 139 -7.43 2.77 1.28
CA SER A 139 -7.43 4.24 1.37
C SER A 139 -7.98 4.90 0.11
N ILE A 140 -7.75 4.33 -1.08
CA ILE A 140 -8.40 4.79 -2.31
C ILE A 140 -9.92 4.59 -2.21
N LEU A 141 -10.37 3.41 -1.76
CA LEU A 141 -11.79 3.13 -1.53
C LEU A 141 -12.39 4.08 -0.47
N SER A 142 -11.61 4.43 0.56
CA SER A 142 -12.00 5.38 1.60
C SER A 142 -12.32 6.77 1.03
N VAL A 143 -11.49 7.28 0.11
CA VAL A 143 -11.74 8.55 -0.60
C VAL A 143 -13.04 8.46 -1.40
N GLN A 144 -13.27 7.35 -2.12
CA GLN A 144 -14.47 7.14 -2.93
C GLN A 144 -15.75 7.06 -2.10
N LEU A 145 -15.70 6.33 -0.98
CA LEU A 145 -16.83 6.15 -0.08
C LEU A 145 -17.00 7.33 0.91
N ARG A 146 -16.07 8.29 0.92
CA ARG A 146 -15.99 9.39 1.89
C ARG A 146 -16.05 8.93 3.35
N ARG A 147 -15.39 7.81 3.67
CA ARG A 147 -15.39 7.21 5.02
C ARG A 147 -14.00 7.33 5.69
N PRO A 148 -13.73 8.39 6.46
CA PRO A 148 -12.38 8.68 6.93
C PRO A 148 -11.75 7.59 7.81
N PHE A 149 -12.55 6.81 8.55
CA PHE A 149 -12.06 5.74 9.44
C PHE A 149 -11.24 4.66 8.72
N LEU A 150 -11.45 4.46 7.41
CA LEU A 150 -10.71 3.48 6.62
C LEU A 150 -9.24 3.90 6.35
N PHE A 151 -8.86 5.15 6.64
CA PHE A 151 -7.46 5.62 6.57
C PHE A 151 -6.63 5.21 7.79
N VAL A 152 -7.25 4.91 8.93
CA VAL A 152 -6.52 4.66 10.19
C VAL A 152 -5.51 3.51 10.04
N PRO A 153 -5.86 2.34 9.47
CA PRO A 153 -4.90 1.25 9.30
C PRO A 153 -3.69 1.65 8.42
N GLN A 154 -3.94 2.43 7.36
CA GLN A 154 -2.89 2.93 6.47
C GLN A 154 -1.92 3.84 7.20
N LEU A 155 -2.43 4.79 8.02
CA LEU A 155 -1.61 5.69 8.81
C LEU A 155 -0.71 4.93 9.80
N VAL A 156 -1.26 3.90 10.46
CA VAL A 156 -0.50 3.05 11.40
C VAL A 156 0.65 2.34 10.68
N ILE A 157 0.39 1.73 9.53
CA ILE A 157 1.42 0.99 8.78
C ILE A 157 2.49 1.94 8.25
N LEU A 158 2.10 3.11 7.75
CA LEU A 158 3.04 4.10 7.26
C LEU A 158 3.96 4.62 8.38
N LEU A 159 3.43 4.79 9.60
CA LEU A 159 4.23 5.10 10.78
C LEU A 159 5.24 3.97 11.10
N LEU A 160 4.80 2.71 11.05
CA LEU A 160 5.69 1.56 11.25
C LEU A 160 6.80 1.49 10.19
N ILE A 161 6.50 1.82 8.93
CA ILE A 161 7.51 1.91 7.85
C ILE A 161 8.54 2.99 8.18
N ILE A 162 8.11 4.19 8.55
CA ILE A 162 9.03 5.29 8.91
C ILE A 162 9.91 4.88 10.08
N LEU A 163 9.34 4.28 11.14
CA LEU A 163 10.10 3.77 12.28
C LEU A 163 11.11 2.69 11.86
N SER A 164 10.75 1.81 10.93
CA SER A 164 11.69 0.79 10.42
C SER A 164 12.90 1.39 9.72
N PHE A 165 12.70 2.44 8.90
CA PHE A 165 13.81 3.15 8.25
C PHE A 165 14.66 3.96 9.24
N LEU A 166 14.06 4.55 10.27
CA LEU A 166 14.82 5.18 11.36
C LEU A 166 15.69 4.15 12.10
N GLY A 167 15.17 2.94 12.33
CA GLY A 167 15.93 1.83 12.90
C GLY A 167 17.13 1.43 12.03
N ILE A 168 16.91 1.25 10.72
CA ILE A 168 17.99 0.94 9.76
C ILE A 168 19.03 2.05 9.72
N LEU A 169 18.60 3.31 9.69
CA LEU A 169 19.51 4.46 9.69
C LEU A 169 20.35 4.49 10.97
N SER A 170 19.72 4.32 12.14
CA SER A 170 20.40 4.29 13.44
C SER A 170 21.45 3.16 13.53
N VAL A 171 21.10 1.97 13.06
CA VAL A 171 22.02 0.83 13.00
C VAL A 171 23.18 1.13 12.03
N SER A 172 22.89 1.64 10.84
CA SER A 172 23.88 1.98 9.81
C SER A 172 24.86 3.06 10.27
N THR A 173 24.38 4.09 10.97
CA THR A 173 25.23 5.14 11.56
C THR A 173 26.10 4.59 12.67
N THR A 174 25.57 3.72 13.54
CA THR A 174 26.34 3.12 14.63
C THR A 174 27.50 2.29 14.08
N ILE A 175 27.26 1.50 13.03
CA ILE A 175 28.32 0.72 12.37
C ILE A 175 29.34 1.65 11.72
N SER A 176 28.90 2.70 11.04
CA SER A 176 29.82 3.63 10.37
C SER A 176 30.75 4.34 11.36
N VAL A 177 30.28 4.62 12.58
CA VAL A 177 31.10 5.19 13.66
C VAL A 177 32.07 4.17 14.27
N VAL A 178 31.67 2.90 14.37
CA VAL A 178 32.47 1.85 15.03
C VAL A 178 33.46 1.15 14.08
N SER A 179 33.16 1.09 12.79
CA SER A 179 33.89 0.25 11.82
C SER A 179 34.99 0.96 11.05
N ASP A 180 35.13 2.29 11.13
CA ASP A 180 35.86 3.16 10.19
C ASP A 180 35.46 3.01 8.70
N ASP A 181 34.69 1.96 8.34
CA ASP A 181 34.08 1.75 7.04
C ASP A 181 32.77 2.54 6.94
N THR A 182 32.79 3.62 6.16
CA THR A 182 31.61 4.46 5.99
C THR A 182 30.56 3.75 5.14
N MET A 183 29.46 3.30 5.76
CA MET A 183 28.30 2.74 5.03
C MET A 183 27.41 3.86 4.47
N LEU A 184 27.97 4.70 3.60
CA LEU A 184 27.29 5.89 3.08
C LEU A 184 26.03 5.55 2.26
N ALA A 185 26.11 4.52 1.41
CA ALA A 185 25.01 4.14 0.52
C ALA A 185 23.70 3.78 1.27
N PRO A 186 23.68 2.88 2.27
CA PRO A 186 22.44 2.59 3.02
C PRO A 186 21.96 3.78 3.85
N CYS A 187 22.85 4.65 4.34
CA CYS A 187 22.46 5.88 5.03
C CYS A 187 21.72 6.84 4.09
N ILE A 188 22.29 7.14 2.92
CA ILE A 188 21.64 7.99 1.90
C ILE A 188 20.30 7.38 1.48
N LEU A 189 20.28 6.08 1.20
CA LEU A 189 19.07 5.39 0.76
C LEU A 189 17.97 5.45 1.83
N SER A 190 18.33 5.26 3.11
CA SER A 190 17.39 5.36 4.23
C SER A 190 16.83 6.78 4.38
N ILE A 191 17.67 7.81 4.23
CA ILE A 191 17.23 9.23 4.28
C ILE A 191 16.26 9.53 3.13
N LEU A 192 16.57 9.08 1.90
CA LEU A 192 15.69 9.25 0.75
C LEU A 192 14.33 8.59 0.96
N PHE A 193 14.30 7.36 1.46
CA PHE A 193 13.03 6.68 1.76
C PHE A 193 12.28 7.32 2.92
N LEU A 194 12.97 7.79 3.97
CA LEU A 194 12.35 8.55 5.06
C LEU A 194 11.67 9.82 4.56
N PHE A 195 12.35 10.57 3.69
CA PHE A 195 11.77 11.76 3.06
C PHE A 195 10.54 11.39 2.22
N PHE A 196 10.63 10.34 1.40
CA PHE A 196 9.53 9.89 0.55
C PHE A 196 8.29 9.43 1.35
N TYR A 197 8.47 8.52 2.32
CA TYR A 197 7.37 8.02 3.15
C TYR A 197 6.85 9.11 4.11
N GLY A 198 7.71 10.03 4.56
CA GLY A 198 7.31 11.20 5.33
C GLY A 198 6.42 12.16 4.53
N LEU A 199 6.78 12.43 3.27
CA LEU A 199 5.94 13.22 2.36
C LEU A 199 4.60 12.51 2.09
N PHE A 200 4.62 11.19 1.85
CA PHE A 200 3.40 10.42 1.66
C PHE A 200 2.50 10.43 2.91
N LEU A 201 3.09 10.38 4.11
CA LEU A 201 2.36 10.50 5.37
C LEU A 201 1.71 11.87 5.49
N ALA A 202 2.44 12.95 5.19
CA ALA A 202 1.90 14.31 5.22
C ALA A 202 0.69 14.47 4.28
N ILE A 203 0.80 13.95 3.04
CA ILE A 203 -0.32 13.97 2.07
C ILE A 203 -1.51 13.14 2.59
N THR A 204 -1.25 11.96 3.15
CA THR A 204 -2.29 11.08 3.68
C THR A 204 -3.01 11.71 4.87
N VAL A 205 -2.27 12.34 5.78
CA VAL A 205 -2.84 13.08 6.93
C VAL A 205 -3.67 14.26 6.45
N ALA A 206 -3.19 15.04 5.47
CA ALA A 206 -3.95 16.15 4.89
C ALA A 206 -5.27 15.66 4.24
N CYS A 207 -5.22 14.54 3.52
CA CYS A 207 -6.41 13.92 2.92
C CYS A 207 -7.39 13.42 4.00
N PHE A 208 -6.87 12.78 5.05
CA PHE A 208 -7.67 12.34 6.19
C PHE A 208 -8.37 13.50 6.90
N GLN A 209 -7.65 14.58 7.20
CA GLN A 209 -8.22 15.78 7.83
C GLN A 209 -9.31 16.39 6.96
N TYR A 210 -9.06 16.50 5.65
CA TYR A 210 -10.06 16.97 4.70
C TYR A 210 -11.32 16.12 4.73
N LEU A 211 -11.19 14.79 4.61
CA LEU A 211 -12.33 13.87 4.64
C LEU A 211 -13.06 13.88 6.00
N TRP A 212 -12.33 14.05 7.10
CA TRP A 212 -12.91 14.13 8.43
C TRP A 212 -13.81 15.36 8.58
N THR A 213 -13.35 16.53 8.10
CA THR A 213 -14.16 17.76 8.14
C THR A 213 -15.44 17.64 7.32
N GLU A 214 -15.36 17.08 6.12
CA GLU A 214 -16.51 16.81 5.26
C GLU A 214 -17.49 15.83 5.92
N TYR A 215 -16.97 14.75 6.50
CA TYR A 215 -17.79 13.75 7.19
C TYR A 215 -18.53 14.37 8.39
N ALA A 216 -17.84 15.18 9.21
CA ALA A 216 -18.43 15.86 10.37
C ALA A 216 -19.53 16.85 9.95
N GLU A 217 -19.33 17.58 8.86
CA GLU A 217 -20.34 18.50 8.32
C GLU A 217 -21.60 17.75 7.87
N ILE A 218 -21.44 16.64 7.13
CA ILE A 218 -22.56 15.80 6.68
C ILE A 218 -23.34 15.26 7.88
N GLN A 219 -22.64 14.75 8.91
CA GLN A 219 -23.28 14.24 10.13
C GLN A 219 -24.05 15.35 10.86
N ARG A 220 -23.51 16.58 10.92
CA ARG A 220 -24.19 17.73 11.51
C ARG A 220 -25.47 18.10 10.76
N ILE A 221 -25.45 18.08 9.43
CA ILE A 221 -26.63 18.37 8.60
C ILE A 221 -27.70 17.29 8.80
N LEU A 222 -27.30 16.01 8.81
CA LEU A 222 -28.21 14.88 9.04
C LEU A 222 -28.83 14.91 10.44
N ALA A 223 -28.06 15.29 11.47
CA ALA A 223 -28.58 15.46 12.82
C ALA A 223 -29.62 16.60 12.88
N LYS A 224 -29.40 17.70 12.14
CA LYS A 224 -30.33 18.84 12.09
C LYS A 224 -31.59 18.54 11.29
N SER A 225 -31.53 17.79 10.20
CA SER A 225 -32.73 17.41 9.43
C SER A 225 -33.61 16.42 10.19
N LYS A 226 -33.01 15.50 10.97
CA LYS A 226 -33.73 14.56 11.82
C LYS A 226 -34.56 15.26 12.90
N THR A 227 -34.12 16.41 13.42
CA THR A 227 -34.86 17.18 14.43
C THR A 227 -35.98 18.05 13.83
N VAL A 228 -35.85 18.47 12.56
CA VAL A 228 -36.89 19.25 11.87
C VAL A 228 -38.14 18.41 11.58
N HIS A 229 -37.98 17.16 11.11
CA HIS A 229 -39.13 16.27 10.86
C HIS A 229 -39.90 15.87 12.13
N PHE A 230 -39.28 15.94 13.31
CA PHE A 230 -39.95 15.61 14.57
C PHE A 230 -40.78 16.77 15.12
N LYS A 231 -40.41 18.02 14.83
CA LYS A 231 -41.10 19.22 15.32
C LYS A 231 -42.41 19.50 14.58
N GLU A 232 -42.57 18.95 13.38
CA GLU A 232 -43.79 19.17 12.57
C GLU A 232 -44.95 18.25 12.98
N LYS A 233 -44.67 17.09 13.57
CA LYS A 233 -45.71 16.16 14.06
C LYS A 233 -46.36 16.57 15.39
N THR A 234 -45.73 17.46 16.17
CA THR A 234 -46.26 17.89 17.48
C THR A 234 -47.07 19.18 17.43
N ARG A 235 -47.20 19.84 16.28
CA ARG A 235 -47.97 21.09 16.11
C ARG A 235 -49.30 20.90 15.39
N LYS A 236 -49.92 19.73 15.56
CA LYS A 236 -51.32 19.47 15.25
C LYS A 236 -51.99 18.85 16.47
N LYS A 237 -52.31 19.68 17.45
CA LYS A 237 -53.34 19.42 18.45
C LYS A 237 -53.89 20.75 18.92
#